data_AF-A0A949RDW0-F1
#
_entry.id   AF-A0A949RDW0-F1
#
_cell.length_a   1.000
_cell.length_b   1.000
_cell.length_c   1.000
_cell.angle_alpha   90.00
_cell.angle_beta   90.00
_cell.angle_gamma   90.00
#
_symmetry.space_group_name_H-M   'P 1'
#
loop_
_entity.id
_entity.type
_entity.pdbx_description
1 polymer ?
#
loop_
_entity_poly.entity_id
_entity_poly.type
_entity_poly.pdbx_seq_one_letter_code
_entity_poly.pdbx_strand_id
1 'polypeptide(L)'
;MDVPIHPDHQAVLDLFPPALRALADSELALGNRIIQAGAGHPAPPAGAQIMFAHDLFTQDQGLLNGLHRYDRNASTHHQEISDADRFFWILTAPLPPPPEPDMNAIRDRANLTQEAPPGVMPVYKCDEVEMDYRGEMLILHEKDRRTDIVWTWNRGNQLYRSSLSPWWYPEERRSQEMTAAEKEEVIRRFLEFARRNISDKIELRD
;
A
#
# COMPACT_ATOMS: atom_id res chain seq x y z
N MET A 1 12.10 -22.86 -38.84
CA MET A 1 12.05 -21.65 -39.69
C MET A 1 12.71 -20.55 -38.88
N ASP A 2 13.79 -19.98 -39.38
CA ASP A 2 14.53 -18.93 -38.70
C ASP A 2 13.69 -17.65 -38.77
N VAL A 3 13.25 -17.12 -37.61
CA VAL A 3 12.45 -15.89 -37.57
C VAL A 3 13.43 -14.72 -37.57
N PRO A 4 13.44 -13.85 -38.59
CA PRO A 4 14.39 -12.77 -38.66
C PRO A 4 14.24 -11.84 -37.46
N ILE A 5 15.36 -11.58 -36.77
CA ILE A 5 15.44 -10.64 -35.65
C ILE A 5 15.32 -9.22 -36.20
N HIS A 6 14.52 -8.38 -35.53
CA HIS A 6 14.40 -6.97 -35.93
C HIS A 6 15.76 -6.25 -35.78
N PRO A 7 16.17 -5.39 -36.74
CA PRO A 7 17.48 -4.71 -36.69
C PRO A 7 17.75 -3.98 -35.37
N ASP A 8 16.75 -3.31 -34.80
CA ASP A 8 16.88 -2.62 -33.51
C ASP A 8 17.16 -3.57 -32.34
N HIS A 9 16.61 -4.79 -32.38
CA HIS A 9 16.90 -5.81 -31.38
C HIS A 9 18.34 -6.31 -31.53
N GLN A 10 18.82 -6.46 -32.77
CA GLN A 10 20.20 -6.86 -33.05
C GLN A 10 21.20 -5.83 -32.50
N ALA A 11 20.95 -4.54 -32.72
CA ALA A 11 21.81 -3.47 -32.20
C ALA A 11 21.93 -3.50 -30.66
N VAL A 12 20.86 -3.85 -29.95
CA VAL A 12 20.89 -4.01 -28.49
C VAL A 12 21.66 -5.26 -28.06
N LEU A 13 21.44 -6.39 -28.73
CA LEU A 13 22.16 -7.64 -28.46
C LEU A 13 23.67 -7.50 -28.67
N ASP A 14 24.10 -6.64 -29.59
CA ASP A 14 25.52 -6.38 -29.85
C ASP A 14 26.23 -5.64 -28.71
N LEU A 15 25.47 -5.03 -27.79
CA LEU A 15 25.99 -4.41 -26.57
C LEU A 15 26.16 -5.42 -25.43
N PHE A 16 25.53 -6.60 -25.52
CA PHE A 16 25.48 -7.53 -24.39
C PHE A 16 26.84 -8.16 -24.09
N PRO A 17 27.20 -8.31 -22.81
CA PRO A 17 28.35 -9.09 -22.40
C PRO A 17 28.26 -10.54 -22.93
N PRO A 18 29.39 -11.22 -23.19
CA PRO A 18 29.40 -12.53 -23.85
C PRO A 18 28.49 -13.58 -23.21
N ALA A 19 28.41 -13.63 -21.88
CA ALA A 19 27.56 -14.59 -21.17
C ALA A 19 26.06 -14.35 -21.44
N LEU A 20 25.59 -13.10 -21.33
CA LEU A 20 24.20 -12.75 -21.64
C LEU A 20 23.89 -12.91 -23.12
N ARG A 21 24.85 -12.57 -24.00
CA ARG A 21 24.68 -12.76 -25.44
C ARG A 21 24.52 -14.24 -25.79
N ALA A 22 25.36 -15.11 -25.25
CA ALA A 22 25.27 -16.56 -25.46
C ALA A 22 23.93 -17.14 -24.97
N LEU A 23 23.44 -16.67 -23.81
CA LEU A 23 22.11 -17.04 -23.31
C LEU A 23 21.01 -16.57 -24.28
N ALA A 24 21.05 -15.32 -24.74
CA ALA A 24 20.05 -14.79 -25.66
C ALA A 24 20.03 -15.52 -27.01
N ASP A 25 21.21 -15.80 -27.59
CA ASP A 25 21.33 -16.53 -28.85
C ASP A 25 20.79 -17.98 -28.71
N SER A 26 21.04 -18.63 -27.58
CA SER A 26 20.49 -19.96 -27.27
C SER A 26 18.96 -19.97 -27.21
N GLU A 27 18.37 -19.00 -26.50
CA GLU A 27 16.91 -18.84 -26.41
C GLU A 27 16.26 -18.58 -27.76
N LEU A 28 16.86 -17.72 -28.57
CA LEU A 28 16.41 -17.44 -29.94
C LEU A 28 16.48 -18.70 -30.81
N ALA A 29 17.56 -19.49 -30.71
CA ALA A 29 17.69 -20.76 -31.43
C ALA A 29 16.66 -21.82 -30.98
N LEU A 30 16.24 -21.78 -29.71
CA LEU A 30 15.15 -22.61 -29.17
C LEU A 30 13.75 -22.11 -29.55
N GLY A 31 13.65 -20.98 -30.27
CA GLY A 31 12.40 -20.42 -30.78
C GLY A 31 11.74 -19.39 -29.86
N ASN A 32 12.46 -18.89 -28.85
CA ASN A 32 12.01 -17.73 -28.08
C ASN A 32 12.06 -16.47 -28.97
N ARG A 33 11.38 -15.41 -28.56
CA ARG A 33 11.25 -14.18 -29.35
C ARG A 33 11.42 -12.96 -28.49
N ILE A 34 12.24 -12.01 -28.94
CA ILE A 34 12.36 -10.71 -28.28
C ILE A 34 11.11 -9.87 -28.62
N ILE A 35 10.41 -9.41 -27.57
CA ILE A 35 9.21 -8.56 -27.68
C ILE A 35 9.49 -7.10 -27.29
N GLN A 36 10.62 -6.85 -26.63
CA GLN A 36 11.09 -5.51 -26.30
C GLN A 36 12.61 -5.51 -26.24
N ALA A 37 13.24 -4.44 -26.74
CA ALA A 37 14.68 -4.18 -26.59
C ALA A 37 14.93 -2.69 -26.42
N GLY A 38 15.92 -2.30 -25.62
CA GLY A 38 16.35 -0.91 -25.49
C GLY A 38 17.00 -0.59 -24.15
N ALA A 39 17.19 0.69 -23.88
CA ALA A 39 17.59 1.19 -22.56
C ALA A 39 16.34 1.58 -21.75
N GLY A 40 16.34 1.30 -20.45
CA GLY A 40 15.20 1.54 -19.58
C GLY A 40 15.20 0.58 -18.40
N HIS A 41 14.35 0.84 -17.41
CA HIS A 41 14.30 0.04 -16.19
C HIS A 41 14.06 -1.46 -16.46
N PRO A 42 14.80 -2.39 -15.81
CA PRO A 42 15.83 -2.16 -14.78
C PRO A 42 17.24 -1.74 -15.24
N ALA A 43 17.54 -1.76 -16.54
CA ALA A 43 18.85 -1.33 -17.03
C ALA A 43 19.13 0.17 -16.76
N PRO A 44 20.33 0.53 -16.24
CA PRO A 44 20.73 1.93 -16.10
C PRO A 44 20.95 2.58 -17.48
N PRO A 45 21.06 3.92 -17.59
CA PRO A 45 21.25 4.60 -18.87
C PRO A 45 22.47 4.17 -19.69
N ALA A 46 23.50 3.64 -19.03
CA ALA A 46 24.71 3.13 -19.67
C ALA A 46 24.61 1.65 -20.08
N GLY A 47 23.47 1.01 -19.80
CA GLY A 47 23.21 -0.39 -20.07
C GLY A 47 22.05 -0.61 -21.04
N ALA A 48 21.64 -1.87 -21.20
CA ALA A 48 20.54 -2.23 -22.09
C ALA A 48 19.80 -3.48 -21.61
N GLN A 49 18.59 -3.66 -22.11
CA GLN A 49 17.76 -4.82 -21.81
C GLN A 49 17.04 -5.37 -23.03
N ILE A 50 16.74 -6.66 -22.97
CA ILE A 50 15.77 -7.33 -23.84
C ILE A 50 14.71 -8.02 -22.99
N MET A 51 13.51 -8.20 -23.54
CA MET A 51 12.46 -9.02 -22.95
C MET A 51 12.05 -10.11 -23.94
N PHE A 52 12.05 -11.35 -23.46
CA PHE A 52 11.54 -12.51 -24.19
C PHE A 52 10.03 -12.69 -24.01
N ALA A 53 9.37 -13.19 -25.05
CA ALA A 53 7.94 -13.51 -25.08
C ALA A 53 7.57 -14.65 -24.11
N HIS A 54 8.51 -15.56 -23.87
CA HIS A 54 8.34 -16.73 -23.03
C HIS A 54 9.45 -16.79 -21.99
N ASP A 55 9.24 -17.61 -20.96
CA ASP A 55 10.31 -17.97 -20.03
C ASP A 55 11.47 -18.65 -20.75
N LEU A 56 12.63 -18.65 -20.07
CA LEU A 56 13.82 -19.30 -20.60
C LEU A 56 13.53 -20.78 -20.86
N PHE A 57 13.73 -21.21 -22.11
CA PHE A 57 13.67 -22.61 -22.49
C PHE A 57 14.92 -23.36 -22.05
N THR A 58 16.06 -22.67 -21.97
CA THR A 58 17.33 -23.30 -21.59
C THR A 58 17.31 -23.73 -20.13
N GLN A 59 17.75 -24.97 -19.91
CA GLN A 59 18.03 -25.51 -18.58
C GLN A 59 19.53 -25.68 -18.34
N ASP A 60 20.37 -25.29 -19.31
CA ASP A 60 21.82 -25.42 -19.23
C ASP A 60 22.39 -24.45 -18.19
N GLN A 61 22.80 -25.01 -17.04
CA GLN A 61 23.42 -24.25 -15.95
C GLN A 61 24.77 -23.64 -16.35
N GLY A 62 25.44 -24.17 -17.38
CA GLY A 62 26.68 -23.61 -17.93
C GLY A 62 26.47 -22.24 -18.54
N LEU A 63 25.35 -22.03 -19.26
CA LEU A 63 24.96 -20.74 -19.84
C LEU A 63 24.52 -19.71 -18.80
N LEU A 64 24.11 -20.18 -17.61
CA LEU A 64 23.72 -19.33 -16.49
C LEU A 64 24.89 -19.01 -15.55
N ASN A 65 26.06 -19.61 -15.78
CA ASN A 65 27.21 -19.41 -14.90
C ASN A 65 27.72 -17.96 -14.96
N GLY A 66 27.87 -17.34 -13.79
CA GLY A 66 28.25 -15.93 -13.66
C GLY A 66 27.14 -14.93 -13.94
N LEU A 67 25.90 -15.39 -14.18
CA LEU A 67 24.72 -14.54 -14.29
C LEU A 67 23.90 -14.57 -12.99
N HIS A 68 23.26 -13.45 -12.66
CA HIS A 68 22.34 -13.38 -11.54
C HIS A 68 20.91 -13.51 -12.03
N ARG A 69 20.18 -14.52 -11.53
CA ARG A 69 18.78 -14.79 -11.86
C ARG A 69 17.89 -14.53 -10.65
N TYR A 70 16.76 -13.84 -10.88
CA TYR A 70 15.73 -13.58 -9.88
C TYR A 70 14.33 -13.80 -10.46
N ASP A 71 13.48 -14.50 -9.72
CA ASP A 71 12.04 -14.57 -10.00
C ASP A 71 11.36 -13.39 -9.28
N ARG A 72 10.90 -12.40 -10.05
CA ARG A 72 10.19 -11.22 -9.51
C ARG A 72 8.70 -11.44 -9.39
N ASN A 73 8.11 -12.18 -10.33
CA ASN A 73 6.66 -12.32 -10.45
C ASN A 73 5.93 -10.96 -10.46
N ALA A 74 6.53 -9.96 -11.12
CA ALA A 74 5.93 -8.64 -11.25
C ALA A 74 4.93 -8.59 -12.40
N SER A 75 4.07 -7.57 -12.40
CA SER A 75 3.10 -7.35 -13.48
C SER A 75 3.73 -6.93 -14.80
N THR A 76 4.99 -6.48 -14.79
CA THR A 76 5.73 -6.01 -15.97
C THR A 76 6.65 -7.06 -16.56
N HIS A 77 7.13 -8.01 -15.75
CA HIS A 77 8.05 -9.08 -16.15
C HIS A 77 8.10 -10.16 -15.06
N HIS A 78 8.36 -11.41 -15.46
CA HIS A 78 8.40 -12.55 -14.53
C HIS A 78 9.81 -12.80 -13.97
N GLN A 79 10.80 -12.93 -14.86
CA GLN A 79 12.21 -13.17 -14.50
C GLN A 79 13.13 -12.01 -14.88
N GLU A 80 14.19 -11.85 -14.08
CA GLU A 80 15.31 -10.96 -14.35
C GLU A 80 16.60 -11.77 -14.36
N ILE A 81 17.35 -11.70 -15.45
CA ILE A 81 18.70 -12.26 -15.56
C ILE A 81 19.65 -11.11 -15.88
N SER A 82 20.71 -10.96 -15.09
CA SER A 82 21.66 -9.85 -15.21
C SER A 82 23.10 -10.31 -15.14
N ASP A 83 24.00 -9.48 -15.64
CA ASP A 83 25.43 -9.59 -15.38
C ASP A 83 25.78 -9.19 -13.94
N ALA A 84 27.02 -9.43 -13.52
CA ALA A 84 27.50 -9.14 -12.18
C ALA A 84 27.33 -7.65 -11.79
N ASP A 85 27.57 -6.76 -12.75
CA ASP A 85 27.52 -5.31 -12.55
C ASP A 85 26.10 -4.73 -12.72
N ARG A 86 25.14 -5.54 -13.20
CA ARG A 86 23.73 -5.18 -13.39
C ARG A 86 23.50 -4.04 -14.39
N PHE A 87 24.32 -3.96 -15.43
CA PHE A 87 24.12 -3.02 -16.55
C PHE A 87 23.26 -3.64 -17.64
N PHE A 88 23.32 -4.96 -17.82
CA PHE A 88 22.64 -5.64 -18.91
C PHE A 88 21.64 -6.66 -18.37
N TRP A 89 20.46 -6.70 -19.00
CA TRP A 89 19.33 -7.45 -18.48
C TRP A 89 18.63 -8.26 -19.57
N ILE A 90 18.32 -9.52 -19.26
CA ILE A 90 17.35 -10.35 -19.97
C ILE A 90 16.14 -10.49 -19.07
N LEU A 91 14.98 -10.09 -19.57
CA LEU A 91 13.69 -10.21 -18.91
C LEU A 91 12.84 -11.26 -19.59
N THR A 92 11.89 -11.84 -18.86
CA THR A 92 10.81 -12.65 -19.46
C THR A 92 9.47 -11.95 -19.26
N ALA A 93 8.56 -12.13 -20.20
CA ALA A 93 7.21 -11.57 -20.15
C ALA A 93 6.53 -11.91 -18.80
N PRO A 94 5.65 -11.02 -18.29
CA PRO A 94 4.93 -11.30 -17.05
C PRO A 94 4.07 -12.56 -17.19
N LEU A 95 3.93 -13.30 -16.09
CA LEU A 95 2.98 -14.40 -16.04
C LEU A 95 1.56 -13.86 -16.29
N PRO A 96 0.68 -14.65 -16.92
CA PRO A 96 -0.72 -14.28 -17.01
C PRO A 96 -1.25 -14.03 -15.59
N PRO A 97 -2.13 -13.02 -15.41
CA PRO A 97 -2.71 -12.75 -14.10
C PRO A 97 -3.39 -14.03 -13.58
N PRO A 98 -3.34 -14.28 -12.26
CA PRO A 98 -4.10 -15.38 -11.70
C PRO A 98 -5.59 -15.20 -12.03
N PRO A 99 -6.38 -16.28 -12.04
CA PRO A 99 -7.81 -16.19 -12.16
C PRO A 99 -8.38 -15.22 -11.13
N GLU A 100 -9.34 -14.39 -11.57
CA GLU A 100 -10.03 -13.46 -10.68
C GLU A 100 -10.60 -14.24 -9.48
N PRO A 101 -10.48 -13.71 -8.26
CA PRO A 101 -11.03 -14.36 -7.09
C PRO A 101 -12.55 -14.48 -7.22
N ASP A 102 -13.10 -15.61 -6.76
CA ASP A 102 -14.56 -15.78 -6.70
C ASP A 102 -15.15 -14.86 -5.62
N MET A 103 -15.65 -13.71 -6.08
CA MET A 103 -16.26 -12.70 -5.24
C MET A 103 -17.47 -13.23 -4.47
N ASN A 104 -18.20 -14.21 -5.01
CA ASN A 104 -19.33 -14.82 -4.29
C ASN A 104 -18.83 -15.71 -3.17
N ALA A 105 -17.82 -16.56 -3.42
CA ALA A 105 -17.21 -17.38 -2.38
C ALA A 105 -16.60 -16.53 -1.24
N ILE A 106 -15.99 -15.38 -1.58
CA ILE A 106 -15.48 -14.42 -0.58
C ILE A 106 -16.63 -13.82 0.23
N ARG A 107 -17.71 -13.39 -0.42
CA ARG A 107 -18.91 -12.85 0.25
C ARG A 107 -19.54 -13.88 1.18
N ASP A 108 -19.70 -15.12 0.72
CA ASP A 108 -20.29 -16.20 1.51
C ASP A 108 -19.44 -16.50 2.74
N ARG A 109 -18.11 -16.57 2.58
CA ARG A 109 -17.18 -16.71 3.70
C ARG A 109 -17.24 -15.52 4.66
N ALA A 110 -17.29 -14.30 4.15
CA ALA A 110 -17.40 -13.10 4.98
C ALA A 110 -18.72 -13.09 5.75
N ASN A 111 -19.84 -13.44 5.12
CA ASN A 111 -21.16 -13.54 5.75
C ASN A 111 -21.22 -14.65 6.81
N LEU A 112 -20.48 -15.75 6.63
CA LEU A 112 -20.36 -16.82 7.62
C LEU A 112 -19.53 -16.43 8.85
N THR A 113 -18.63 -15.45 8.70
CA THR A 113 -17.69 -15.03 9.77
C THR A 113 -18.03 -13.66 10.35
N GLN A 114 -18.96 -12.92 9.74
CA GLN A 114 -19.46 -11.66 10.27
C GLN A 114 -20.41 -11.95 11.42
N GLU A 115 -19.92 -11.78 12.65
CA GLU A 115 -20.77 -11.16 13.66
C GLU A 115 -21.27 -9.84 13.08
N ALA A 116 -22.56 -9.55 13.26
CA ALA A 116 -23.14 -8.30 12.78
C ALA A 116 -22.23 -7.13 13.20
N PRO A 117 -21.94 -6.15 12.32
CA PRO A 117 -21.24 -4.95 12.75
C PRO A 117 -21.94 -4.44 14.02
N PRO A 118 -21.19 -3.98 15.04
CA PRO A 118 -21.82 -3.41 16.23
C PRO A 118 -22.87 -2.42 15.72
N GLY A 119 -24.14 -2.71 16.03
CA GLY A 119 -25.26 -1.96 15.47
C GLY A 119 -25.01 -0.48 15.67
N VAL A 120 -25.46 0.35 14.71
CA VAL A 120 -25.33 1.82 14.71
C VAL A 120 -25.13 2.31 16.14
N MET A 121 -23.89 2.69 16.48
CA MET A 121 -23.57 3.12 17.83
C MET A 121 -24.59 4.21 18.16
N PRO A 122 -25.40 4.07 19.23
CA PRO A 122 -26.38 5.07 19.56
C PRO A 122 -25.64 6.41 19.65
N VAL A 123 -26.04 7.37 18.83
CA VAL A 123 -25.52 8.73 18.92
C VAL A 123 -26.02 9.26 20.27
N TYR A 124 -25.18 9.17 21.29
CA TYR A 124 -25.46 9.75 22.59
C TYR A 124 -25.37 11.26 22.43
N LYS A 125 -26.51 11.93 22.26
CA LYS A 125 -26.61 13.38 22.40
C LYS A 125 -27.05 13.68 23.82
N CYS A 126 -26.10 14.15 24.63
CA CYS A 126 -26.41 14.98 25.79
C CYS A 126 -26.25 16.42 25.30
N ASP A 127 -27.10 17.36 25.73
CA ASP A 127 -27.32 18.69 25.12
C ASP A 127 -26.06 19.52 24.75
N GLU A 128 -24.88 19.13 25.23
CA GLU A 128 -23.61 19.79 25.03
C GLU A 128 -22.51 18.88 24.44
N VAL A 129 -22.57 17.54 24.55
CA VAL A 129 -21.51 16.65 24.05
C VAL A 129 -22.08 15.61 23.08
N GLU A 130 -21.48 15.52 21.90
CA GLU A 130 -21.80 14.57 20.83
C GLU A 130 -20.62 13.64 20.58
N MET A 131 -20.90 12.36 20.34
CA MET A 131 -19.92 11.42 19.81
C MET A 131 -20.01 11.43 18.28
N ASP A 132 -18.87 11.51 17.61
CA ASP A 132 -18.83 11.49 16.15
C ASP A 132 -19.33 10.16 15.58
N TYR A 133 -19.64 10.15 14.28
CA TYR A 133 -20.23 8.97 13.63
C TYR A 133 -19.31 7.73 13.61
N ARG A 134 -17.99 7.92 13.80
CA ARG A 134 -17.02 6.82 13.89
C ARG A 134 -16.89 6.26 15.30
N GLY A 135 -17.34 6.99 16.31
CA GLY A 135 -17.10 6.64 17.71
C GLY A 135 -15.61 6.75 18.06
N GLU A 136 -14.93 7.75 17.53
CA GLU A 136 -13.50 8.00 17.78
C GLU A 136 -13.25 9.41 18.32
N MET A 137 -14.27 10.28 18.32
CA MET A 137 -14.16 11.64 18.81
C MET A 137 -15.38 12.04 19.64
N LEU A 138 -15.13 12.80 20.69
CA LEU A 138 -16.16 13.52 21.43
C LEU A 138 -16.07 14.99 21.07
N ILE A 139 -17.22 15.61 20.79
CA ILE A 139 -17.35 16.99 20.36
C ILE A 139 -18.21 17.70 21.39
N LEU A 140 -17.63 18.72 22.03
CA LEU A 140 -18.33 19.60 22.95
C LEU A 140 -18.83 20.83 22.17
N HIS A 141 -20.13 21.06 22.24
CA HIS A 141 -20.85 22.18 21.66
C HIS A 141 -21.22 23.18 22.76
N GLU A 142 -20.81 24.43 22.56
CA GLU A 142 -21.35 25.59 23.25
C GLU A 142 -22.04 26.50 22.23
N LYS A 143 -22.78 27.50 22.72
CA LYS A 143 -23.70 28.31 21.91
C LYS A 143 -23.07 28.88 20.62
N ASP A 144 -21.81 29.30 20.67
CA ASP A 144 -21.08 29.99 19.60
C ASP A 144 -19.74 29.32 19.23
N ARG A 145 -19.37 28.24 19.92
CA ARG A 145 -18.07 27.58 19.80
C ARG A 145 -18.13 26.09 20.03
N ARG A 146 -17.16 25.37 19.50
CA ARG A 146 -17.02 23.92 19.72
C ARG A 146 -15.57 23.53 19.91
N THR A 147 -15.36 22.38 20.52
CA THR A 147 -14.05 21.75 20.66
C THR A 147 -14.22 20.24 20.63
N ASP A 148 -13.15 19.52 20.35
CA ASP A 148 -13.18 18.07 20.23
C ASP A 148 -11.96 17.44 20.92
N ILE A 149 -12.13 16.18 21.31
CA ILE A 149 -11.08 15.34 21.88
C ILE A 149 -11.17 13.94 21.29
N VAL A 150 -10.03 13.32 21.03
CA VAL A 150 -9.96 11.94 20.53
C VAL A 150 -10.21 10.96 21.67
N TRP A 151 -11.08 9.99 21.38
CA TRP A 151 -11.41 8.85 22.21
C TRP A 151 -11.13 7.55 21.44
N THR A 152 -10.46 6.57 22.06
CA THR A 152 -10.20 5.27 21.42
C THR A 152 -10.75 4.11 22.24
N TRP A 153 -11.59 3.29 21.61
CA TRP A 153 -12.14 2.08 22.23
C TRP A 153 -11.17 0.89 22.16
N ASN A 154 -10.36 0.80 21.10
CA ASN A 154 -9.44 -0.32 20.84
C ASN A 154 -8.25 -0.42 21.82
N ARG A 155 -8.01 0.61 22.64
CA ARG A 155 -6.93 0.67 23.65
C ARG A 155 -7.45 0.82 25.08
N GLY A 156 -8.64 0.30 25.35
CA GLY A 156 -9.20 0.28 26.71
C GLY A 156 -9.93 1.56 27.10
N ASN A 157 -10.66 2.17 26.16
CA ASN A 157 -11.48 3.37 26.37
C ASN A 157 -10.71 4.57 26.94
N GLN A 158 -9.76 5.09 26.16
CA GLN A 158 -8.88 6.19 26.57
C GLN A 158 -9.27 7.51 25.92
N LEU A 159 -9.20 8.60 26.69
CA LEU A 159 -9.20 9.97 26.18
C LEU A 159 -7.78 10.53 26.20
N TYR A 160 -7.37 11.25 25.16
CA TYR A 160 -6.03 11.84 25.07
C TYR A 160 -6.09 13.36 25.29
N ARG A 161 -5.55 13.83 26.42
CA ARG A 161 -5.47 15.26 26.77
C ARG A 161 -4.73 16.05 25.69
N SER A 162 -3.65 15.51 25.14
CA SER A 162 -2.89 16.11 24.03
C SER A 162 -3.68 16.28 22.73
N SER A 163 -4.80 15.56 22.58
CA SER A 163 -5.67 15.66 21.40
C SER A 163 -6.78 16.71 21.53
N LEU A 164 -6.90 17.37 22.67
CA LEU A 164 -7.90 18.41 22.86
C LEU A 164 -7.62 19.59 21.91
N SER A 165 -8.56 19.84 21.01
CA SER A 165 -8.46 20.96 20.07
C SER A 165 -8.69 22.32 20.78
N PRO A 166 -8.20 23.44 20.23
CA PRO A 166 -8.59 24.77 20.70
C PRO A 166 -10.08 25.03 20.44
N TRP A 167 -10.63 26.08 21.05
CA TRP A 167 -11.99 26.52 20.71
C TRP A 167 -12.08 26.92 19.25
N TRP A 168 -13.03 26.33 18.51
CA TRP A 168 -13.40 26.71 17.16
C TRP A 168 -14.71 27.50 17.17
N TYR A 169 -14.69 28.71 16.60
CA TYR A 169 -15.86 29.60 16.44
C TYR A 169 -16.34 29.53 14.99
N PRO A 170 -17.42 28.78 14.67
CA PRO A 170 -17.80 28.51 13.28
C PRO A 170 -18.20 29.76 12.49
N GLU A 171 -18.92 30.70 13.13
CA GLU A 171 -19.38 31.93 12.49
C GLU A 171 -18.21 32.85 12.11
N GLU A 172 -17.22 32.92 13.00
CA GLU A 172 -16.02 33.75 12.84
C GLU A 172 -14.90 33.04 12.06
N ARG A 173 -15.04 31.72 11.85
CA ARG A 173 -14.05 30.84 11.20
C ARG A 173 -12.65 30.98 11.81
N ARG A 174 -12.57 31.09 13.13
CA ARG A 174 -11.30 31.22 13.87
C ARG A 174 -11.17 30.20 14.99
N SER A 175 -9.91 29.91 15.32
CA SER A 175 -9.55 29.15 16.51
C SER A 175 -9.04 30.08 17.62
N GLN A 176 -9.27 29.70 18.88
CA GLN A 176 -8.74 30.39 20.04
C GLN A 176 -8.19 29.37 21.05
N GLU A 177 -6.95 29.57 21.47
CA GLU A 177 -6.36 28.76 22.53
C GLU A 177 -7.15 28.89 23.83
N MET A 178 -7.39 27.75 24.48
CA MET A 178 -7.97 27.69 25.81
C MET A 178 -6.93 28.03 26.86
N THR A 179 -7.37 28.71 27.92
CA THR A 179 -6.59 28.79 29.16
C THR A 179 -6.45 27.41 29.80
N ALA A 180 -5.46 27.23 30.69
CA ALA A 180 -5.27 25.96 31.39
C ALA A 180 -6.53 25.56 32.20
N ALA A 181 -7.18 26.53 32.85
CA ALA A 181 -8.42 26.29 33.60
C ALA A 181 -9.57 25.83 32.70
N GLU A 182 -9.72 26.44 31.51
CA GLU A 182 -10.72 26.01 30.52
C GLU A 182 -10.43 24.59 29.99
N LYS A 183 -9.15 24.26 29.73
CA LYS A 183 -8.77 22.90 29.29
C LYS A 183 -9.17 21.85 30.33
N GLU A 184 -8.90 22.08 31.61
CA GLU A 184 -9.30 21.15 32.68
C GLU A 184 -10.82 20.98 32.76
N GLU A 185 -11.56 22.09 32.64
CA GLU A 185 -13.03 22.06 32.73
C GLU A 185 -13.66 21.33 31.54
N VAL A 186 -13.17 21.57 30.32
CA VAL A 186 -13.61 20.85 29.12
C VAL A 186 -13.30 19.34 29.24
N ILE A 187 -12.11 18.99 29.70
CA ILE A 187 -11.72 17.58 29.90
C ILE A 187 -12.61 16.91 30.95
N ARG A 188 -12.92 17.61 32.05
CA ARG A 188 -13.85 17.11 33.08
C ARG A 188 -15.22 16.78 32.46
N ARG A 189 -15.77 17.66 31.63
CA ARG A 189 -17.06 17.44 30.94
C ARG A 189 -17.01 16.25 29.99
N PHE A 190 -15.94 16.09 29.21
CA PHE A 190 -15.76 14.91 28.35
C PHE A 190 -15.67 13.61 29.16
N LEU A 191 -14.93 13.61 30.27
CA LEU A 191 -14.82 12.45 31.16
C LEU A 191 -16.15 12.07 31.79
N GLU A 192 -16.93 13.06 32.24
CA GLU A 192 -18.26 12.83 32.82
C GLU A 192 -19.22 12.23 31.78
N PHE A 193 -19.25 12.81 30.58
CA PHE A 193 -20.04 12.27 29.48
C PHE A 193 -19.62 10.83 29.15
N ALA A 194 -18.32 10.58 28.97
CA ALA A 194 -17.80 9.28 28.56
C ALA A 194 -18.03 8.23 29.66
N ARG A 195 -17.87 8.59 30.94
CA ARG A 195 -18.16 7.67 32.07
C ARG A 195 -19.62 7.31 32.19
N ARG A 196 -20.50 8.26 31.91
CA ARG A 196 -21.95 8.06 32.00
C ARG A 196 -22.53 7.28 30.83
N ASN A 197 -22.04 7.54 29.61
CA ASN A 197 -22.68 7.06 28.38
C ASN A 197 -21.89 5.99 27.65
N ILE A 198 -20.59 5.83 27.92
CA ILE A 198 -19.71 4.90 27.20
C ILE A 198 -19.26 3.77 28.12
N SER A 199 -18.52 4.08 29.20
CA SER A 199 -18.03 3.08 30.17
C SER A 199 -17.57 3.74 31.45
N ASP A 200 -17.84 3.16 32.62
CA ASP A 200 -17.31 3.64 33.92
C ASP A 200 -15.78 3.61 34.04
N LYS A 201 -15.08 2.90 33.14
CA LYS A 201 -13.63 2.69 33.14
C LYS A 201 -12.85 3.61 32.18
N ILE A 202 -13.36 4.80 31.84
CA ILE A 202 -12.59 5.75 31.02
C ILE A 202 -11.34 6.26 31.76
N GLU A 203 -10.19 6.11 31.11
CA GLU A 203 -8.91 6.68 31.54
C GLU A 203 -8.57 7.95 30.74
N LEU A 204 -8.03 8.95 31.43
CA LEU A 204 -7.39 10.10 30.78
C LEU A 204 -5.90 9.81 30.61
N ARG A 205 -5.38 9.99 29.40
CA ARG A 205 -3.96 9.91 29.05
C ARG A 205 -3.44 11.30 28.68
N ASP A 206 -2.20 11.58 29.04
CA ASP A 206 -1.50 12.77 28.57
C ASP A 206 -1.02 12.61 27.13
#